data_AF-A0A352S0K1-F1
#
_entry.id   AF-A0A352S0K1-F1
#
_cell.length_a   1.000
_cell.length_b   1.000
_cell.length_c   1.000
_cell.angle_alpha   90.00
_cell.angle_beta   90.00
_cell.angle_gamma   90.00
#
_symmetry.space_group_name_H-M   'P 1'
#
loop_
_entity.id
_entity.type
_entity.pdbx_description
1 polymer ?
#
loop_
_entity_poly.entity_id
_entity_poly.type
_entity_poly.pdbx_seq_one_letter_code
_entity_poly.pdbx_strand_id
1 'polypeptide(L)'
;KAGVIGMTLPVARDLADHGIRVMAISPGLFETGMSAGMPEKVSNGLIEKMLFPRRMGMAEEFAALVCHVIGNPYLNANCIDIDCGTR
;
A
#
# COMPACT_ATOMS: atom_id res chain seq x y z
N LYS A 1 -4.77 -8.16 6.08
CA LYS A 1 -3.52 -7.41 5.82
C LYS A 1 -2.37 -7.84 6.75
N ALA A 2 -2.59 -7.94 8.08
CA ALA A 2 -1.53 -8.24 9.05
C ALA A 2 -0.67 -9.48 8.75
N GLY A 3 -1.24 -10.57 8.22
CA GLY A 3 -0.45 -11.77 7.85
C GLY A 3 0.61 -11.48 6.78
N VAL A 4 0.24 -10.79 5.69
CA VAL A 4 1.19 -10.42 4.63
C VAL A 4 2.27 -9.49 5.18
N ILE A 5 1.89 -8.51 5.99
CA ILE A 5 2.84 -7.57 6.62
C ILE A 5 3.82 -8.34 7.52
N GLY A 6 3.32 -9.24 8.37
CA GLY A 6 4.13 -10.03 9.29
C GLY A 6 5.08 -11.01 8.60
N MET A 7 4.73 -11.49 7.40
CA MET A 7 5.60 -12.37 6.61
C MET A 7 6.72 -11.62 5.87
N THR A 8 6.63 -10.29 5.73
CA THR A 8 7.63 -9.50 4.98
C THR A 8 9.06 -9.71 5.51
N LEU A 9 9.26 -9.64 6.82
CA LEU A 9 10.58 -9.81 7.45
C LEU A 9 11.15 -11.24 7.34
N PRO A 10 10.42 -12.31 7.73
CA PRO A 10 10.96 -13.66 7.61
C PRO A 10 11.24 -14.03 6.15
N VAL A 11 10.38 -13.68 5.20
CA VAL A 11 10.63 -13.96 3.78
C VAL A 11 11.82 -13.16 3.25
N ALA A 12 12.01 -11.90 3.70
CA ALA A 12 13.21 -11.13 3.37
C ALA A 12 14.50 -11.81 3.87
N ARG A 13 14.46 -12.47 5.03
CA ARG A 13 15.61 -13.21 5.58
C ARG A 13 15.89 -14.45 4.77
N ASP A 14 14.86 -15.22 4.42
CA ASP A 14 15.00 -16.46 3.64
C ASP A 14 15.58 -16.19 2.24
N LEU A 15 15.31 -15.02 1.67
CA LEU A 15 15.75 -14.65 0.32
C LEU A 15 17.00 -13.76 0.28
N ALA A 16 17.58 -13.42 1.45
CA ALA A 16 18.71 -12.51 1.54
C ALA A 16 19.95 -13.04 0.80
N ASP A 17 20.24 -14.33 0.92
CA ASP A 17 21.38 -14.99 0.25
C ASP A 17 21.23 -15.02 -1.28
N HIS A 18 20.00 -14.87 -1.78
CA HIS A 18 19.70 -14.75 -3.20
C HIS A 18 19.72 -13.29 -3.71
N GLY A 19 19.97 -12.32 -2.83
CA GLY A 19 19.96 -10.89 -3.19
C GLY A 19 18.57 -10.36 -3.55
N ILE A 20 17.49 -11.01 -3.09
CA ILE A 20 16.11 -10.59 -3.38
C ILE A 20 15.57 -9.78 -2.19
N ARG A 21 15.10 -8.57 -2.49
CA ARG A 21 14.43 -7.70 -1.51
C ARG A 21 12.94 -8.02 -1.43
N VAL A 22 12.36 -7.86 -0.25
CA VAL A 22 10.94 -8.11 0.01
C VAL A 22 10.34 -6.89 0.69
N MET A 23 9.27 -6.36 0.11
CA MET A 23 8.56 -5.18 0.59
C MET A 23 7.06 -5.44 0.53
N ALA A 24 6.32 -4.85 1.47
CA ALA A 24 4.87 -4.81 1.45
C ALA A 24 4.39 -3.37 1.20
N ILE A 25 3.28 -3.22 0.50
CA ILE A 25 2.57 -1.94 0.37
C ILE A 25 1.16 -2.16 0.90
N SER A 26 0.74 -1.29 1.81
CA SER A 26 -0.56 -1.34 2.46
C SER A 26 -1.38 -0.13 2.00
N PRO A 27 -2.21 -0.30 0.96
CA PRO A 27 -3.01 0.80 0.44
C PRO A 27 -4.25 1.05 1.31
N GLY A 28 -4.65 2.32 1.41
CA GLY A 28 -5.96 2.74 1.87
C GLY A 28 -7.02 2.53 0.79
N LEU A 29 -7.91 3.51 0.62
CA LEU A 29 -8.99 3.47 -0.37
C LEU A 29 -8.50 4.00 -1.73
N PHE A 30 -8.61 3.17 -2.76
CA PHE A 30 -8.21 3.47 -4.14
C PHE A 30 -9.35 3.23 -5.12
N GLU A 31 -9.36 3.96 -6.24
CA GLU A 31 -10.26 3.77 -7.36
C GLU A 31 -9.84 2.53 -8.16
N THR A 32 -10.55 1.42 -7.94
CA THR A 32 -10.27 0.14 -8.60
C THR A 32 -11.58 -0.60 -8.84
N GLY A 33 -11.55 -1.69 -9.61
CA GLY A 33 -12.71 -2.57 -9.74
C GLY A 33 -13.26 -3.09 -8.40
N MET A 34 -12.43 -3.15 -7.35
CA MET A 34 -12.87 -3.55 -6.01
C MET A 34 -13.72 -2.47 -5.31
N SER A 35 -13.41 -1.18 -5.51
CA SER A 35 -14.17 -0.08 -4.93
C SER A 35 -15.38 0.32 -5.78
N ALA A 36 -15.45 -0.09 -7.04
CA ALA A 36 -16.55 0.21 -7.97
C ALA A 36 -17.93 -0.30 -7.49
N GLY A 37 -17.96 -1.38 -6.70
CA GLY A 37 -19.21 -1.92 -6.14
C GLY A 37 -19.65 -1.26 -4.82
N MET A 38 -18.89 -0.29 -4.30
CA MET A 38 -19.13 0.28 -2.98
C MET A 38 -20.23 1.35 -3.04
N PRO A 39 -21.25 1.32 -2.15
CA PRO A 39 -22.28 2.35 -2.12
C PRO A 39 -21.71 3.75 -1.86
N GLU A 40 -22.21 4.74 -2.59
CA GLU A 40 -21.68 6.12 -2.57
C GLU A 40 -21.68 6.76 -1.17
N LYS A 41 -22.69 6.46 -0.35
CA LYS A 41 -22.74 6.93 1.05
C LYS A 41 -21.57 6.40 1.89
N VAL A 42 -21.15 5.15 1.63
CA VAL A 42 -20.04 4.51 2.35
C VAL A 42 -18.71 5.07 1.87
N SER A 43 -18.52 5.26 0.56
CA SER A 43 -17.31 5.90 0.03
C SER A 43 -17.14 7.31 0.56
N ASN A 44 -18.20 8.11 0.56
CA ASN A 44 -18.14 9.50 1.01
C ASN A 44 -17.79 9.59 2.50
N GLY A 45 -18.40 8.74 3.34
CA GLY A 45 -18.07 8.68 4.77
C GLY A 45 -16.64 8.21 5.06
N LEU A 46 -16.04 7.40 4.18
CA LEU A 46 -14.63 7.02 4.29
C LEU A 46 -13.69 8.14 3.81
N ILE A 47 -14.05 8.83 2.72
CA ILE A 47 -13.29 9.96 2.17
C ILE A 47 -13.24 11.11 3.18
N GLU A 48 -14.34 11.38 3.90
CA GLU A 48 -14.38 12.42 4.93
C GLU A 48 -13.41 12.18 6.09
N LYS A 49 -13.05 10.92 6.36
CA LYS A 49 -12.08 10.56 7.41
C LYS A 49 -10.63 10.68 6.96
N MET A 50 -10.38 10.85 5.66
CA MET A 50 -9.02 11.06 5.14
C MET A 50 -8.49 12.42 5.58
N LEU A 51 -7.20 12.49 5.90
CA LEU A 51 -6.55 13.75 6.25
C LEU A 51 -6.34 14.58 4.98
N PHE A 52 -5.45 14.11 4.10
CA PHE A 52 -5.16 14.75 2.81
C PHE A 52 -4.38 13.79 1.90
N PRO A 53 -4.63 13.79 0.59
CA PRO A 53 -5.76 14.43 -0.12
C PRO A 53 -7.10 13.73 0.20
N ARG A 54 -8.21 14.49 0.23
CA ARG A 54 -9.56 13.96 0.52
C ARG A 54 -10.22 13.40 -0.73
N ARG A 55 -9.65 12.34 -1.28
CA ARG A 55 -10.18 11.58 -2.41
C ARG A 55 -9.64 10.16 -2.36
N MET A 56 -10.24 9.27 -3.15
CA MET A 56 -9.64 7.97 -3.39
C MET A 56 -8.29 8.12 -4.11
N GLY A 57 -7.37 7.21 -3.81
CA GLY A 57 -6.10 7.10 -4.52
C GLY A 57 -6.31 6.60 -5.95
N MET A 58 -5.48 7.07 -6.86
CA MET A 58 -5.46 6.63 -8.25
C MET A 58 -4.44 5.50 -8.46
N ALA A 59 -4.67 4.61 -9.41
CA ALA A 59 -3.79 3.46 -9.64
C ALA A 59 -2.33 3.88 -9.94
N GLU A 60 -2.15 5.02 -10.59
CA GLU A 60 -0.86 5.62 -10.94
C GLU A 60 -0.06 6.01 -9.69
N GLU A 61 -0.72 6.42 -8.60
CA GLU A 61 -0.06 6.79 -7.35
C GLU A 61 0.51 5.56 -6.64
N PHE A 62 -0.23 4.43 -6.69
CA PHE A 62 0.28 3.15 -6.21
C PHE A 62 1.45 2.66 -7.07
N ALA A 63 1.33 2.76 -8.40
CA ALA A 63 2.38 2.37 -9.33
C ALA A 63 3.67 3.20 -9.13
N ALA A 64 3.53 4.50 -8.90
CA ALA A 64 4.67 5.38 -8.60
C ALA A 64 5.43 4.93 -7.34
N LEU A 65 4.70 4.54 -6.27
CA LEU A 65 5.33 3.99 -5.06
C LEU A 65 6.08 2.68 -5.35
N VAL A 66 5.50 1.78 -6.14
CA VAL A 66 6.19 0.54 -6.57
C VAL A 66 7.50 0.88 -7.30
N CYS A 67 7.48 1.84 -8.22
CA CYS A 67 8.68 2.30 -8.92
C CYS A 67 9.73 2.87 -7.94
N HIS A 68 9.33 3.63 -6.92
CA HIS A 68 10.25 4.11 -5.88
C HIS A 68 10.86 2.96 -5.06
N VAL A 69 10.06 1.94 -4.74
CA VAL A 69 10.54 0.74 -4.03
C VAL A 69 11.56 -0.03 -4.86
N ILE A 70 11.32 -0.16 -6.17
CA ILE A 70 12.25 -0.81 -7.10
C ILE A 70 13.53 0.01 -7.25
N GLY A 71 13.40 1.34 -7.41
CA GLY A 71 14.52 2.26 -7.66
C GLY A 71 15.42 2.53 -6.46
N ASN A 72 15.03 2.17 -5.24
CA ASN A 72 15.86 2.32 -4.04
C ASN A 72 16.35 0.95 -3.52
N PRO A 73 17.63 0.60 -3.74
CA PRO A 73 18.19 -0.68 -3.31
C PRO A 73 18.23 -0.89 -1.79
N TYR A 74 18.12 0.17 -1.00
CA TYR A 74 18.22 0.09 0.46
C TYR A 74 16.88 -0.22 1.15
N LEU A 75 15.77 -0.26 0.40
CA LEU A 75 14.46 -0.64 0.93
C LEU A 75 14.32 -2.16 0.98
N ASN A 76 14.23 -2.73 2.18
CA ASN A 76 13.98 -4.15 2.38
C ASN A 76 13.24 -4.41 3.71
N ALA A 77 12.51 -5.53 3.78
CA ALA A 77 11.87 -6.06 4.98
C ALA A 77 10.92 -5.10 5.72
N ASN A 78 10.23 -4.22 4.98
CA ASN A 78 9.34 -3.22 5.56
C ASN A 78 8.01 -3.09 4.80
N CYS A 79 7.03 -2.47 5.45
CA CYS A 79 5.74 -2.13 4.88
C CYS A 79 5.59 -0.61 4.77
N ILE A 80 5.11 -0.13 3.63
CA ILE A 80 4.77 1.29 3.42
C ILE A 80 3.25 1.41 3.33
N ASP A 81 2.67 2.22 4.20
CA ASP A 81 1.26 2.60 4.12
C ASP A 81 1.07 3.75 3.11
N ILE A 82 0.07 3.62 2.24
CA ILE A 82 -0.35 4.65 1.27
C ILE A 82 -1.85 4.87 1.38
N ASP A 83 -2.26 5.70 2.32
CA ASP A 83 -3.66 5.75 2.78
C ASP A 83 -4.19 7.14 3.13
N CYS A 84 -3.45 8.21 2.84
CA CYS A 84 -3.84 9.59 3.17
C CYS A 84 -4.05 9.83 4.68
N GLY A 85 -3.39 9.05 5.54
CA GLY A 85 -3.44 9.20 6.99
C GLY A 85 -4.74 8.72 7.63
N THR A 86 -5.49 7.87 6.93
CA THR A 86 -6.70 7.24 7.49
C THR A 86 -6.33 6.26 8.60
N ARG A 87 -7.03 6.33 9.73
CA ARG A 87 -6.98 5.32 10.79
C ARG A 87 -8.38 4.86 11.18
#